data_AF-A0A1B6MFW8-F1
#
_entry.id   AF-A0A1B6MFW8-F1
#
_cell.length_a   1.000
_cell.length_b   1.000
_cell.length_c   1.000
_cell.angle_alpha   90.00
_cell.angle_beta   90.00
_cell.angle_gamma   90.00
#
_symmetry.space_group_name_H-M   'P 1'
#
loop_
_entity.id
_entity.type
_entity.pdbx_description
1 polymer ?
#
loop_
_entity_poly.entity_id
_entity_poly.type
_entity_poly.pdbx_seq_one_letter_code
_entity_poly.pdbx_strand_id
1 'polypeptide(L)'
;NLWRFLRHEVALQSYTFENIAYHILHQRIPLFSFRTLTNWWTHRTKMYRWQVFEHYITRVEGTVRIMQQLDLVGRTSEFARLFGIQFYEVLSRGSQFRVESMLLRLVKPLNYVAVSPSIQQRAKMRAPESLPLIMEPQSRFYTDPVIVLDFQSLYPS
;
A
#
# COMPACT_ATOMS: atom_id res chain seq x y z
N ASN A 1 12.53 1.11 2.38
CA ASN A 1 11.68 -0.09 2.24
C ASN A 1 10.49 0.16 1.31
N LEU A 2 10.73 0.55 0.05
CA LEU A 2 9.63 0.89 -0.89
C LEU A 2 8.70 -0.29 -1.18
N TRP A 3 9.28 -1.48 -1.37
CA TRP A 3 8.54 -2.70 -1.69
C TRP A 3 7.42 -3.04 -0.70
N ARG A 4 7.53 -2.70 0.59
CA ARG A 4 6.46 -2.91 1.58
C ARG A 4 5.25 -2.03 1.29
N PHE A 5 5.48 -0.77 0.92
CA PHE A 5 4.40 0.13 0.52
C PHE A 5 3.73 -0.37 -0.77
N LEU A 6 4.52 -0.81 -1.73
CA LEU A 6 3.99 -1.32 -3.00
C LEU A 6 3.06 -2.54 -2.83
N ARG A 7 3.20 -3.33 -1.77
CA ARG A 7 2.26 -4.43 -1.45
C ARG A 7 0.86 -3.96 -1.07
N HIS A 8 0.76 -2.77 -0.48
CA HIS A 8 -0.54 -2.19 -0.14
C HIS A 8 -1.16 -1.45 -1.33
N GLU A 9 -0.36 -1.12 -2.35
CA GLU A 9 -0.79 -0.34 -3.52
C GLU A 9 -1.19 -1.21 -4.70
N VAL A 10 -0.47 -2.30 -4.97
CA VAL A 10 -0.69 -3.13 -6.16
C VAL A 10 -0.70 -4.59 -5.76
N ALA A 11 -1.75 -5.32 -6.12
CA ALA A 11 -1.86 -6.75 -5.87
C ALA A 11 -1.04 -7.56 -6.90
N LEU A 12 0.23 -7.80 -6.60
CA LEU A 12 1.14 -8.61 -7.42
C LEU A 12 1.53 -9.91 -6.73
N GLN A 13 1.86 -10.94 -7.54
CA GLN A 13 2.39 -12.22 -7.04
C GLN A 13 3.84 -12.09 -6.54
N SER A 14 4.66 -11.28 -7.22
CA SER A 14 6.06 -11.03 -6.88
C SER A 14 6.35 -9.53 -6.84
N TYR A 15 7.11 -9.11 -5.83
CA TYR A 15 7.50 -7.70 -5.62
C TYR A 15 8.99 -7.46 -5.89
N THR A 16 9.54 -8.19 -6.86
CA THR A 16 10.86 -7.85 -7.41
C THR A 16 10.79 -6.54 -8.19
N PHE A 17 11.90 -5.82 -8.25
CA PHE A 17 11.97 -4.54 -8.94
C PHE A 17 11.53 -4.63 -10.41
N GLU A 18 11.95 -5.69 -11.11
CA GLU A 18 11.65 -5.92 -12.52
C GLU A 18 10.16 -6.14 -12.74
N ASN A 19 9.51 -6.91 -11.85
CA ASN A 19 8.08 -7.17 -11.96
C ASN A 19 7.27 -5.91 -11.68
N ILE A 20 7.67 -5.16 -10.66
CA ILE A 20 7.04 -3.88 -10.30
C ILE A 20 7.22 -2.87 -11.45
N ALA A 21 8.43 -2.74 -11.99
CA ALA A 21 8.69 -1.83 -13.12
C ALA A 21 7.86 -2.21 -14.35
N TYR A 22 7.65 -3.51 -14.61
CA TYR A 22 6.79 -3.96 -15.69
C TYR A 22 5.31 -3.60 -15.47
N HIS A 23 4.78 -3.81 -14.26
CA HIS A 23 3.37 -3.55 -13.98
C HIS A 23 3.04 -2.06 -13.80
N ILE A 24 3.96 -1.26 -13.28
CA ILE A 24 3.72 0.16 -12.94
C ILE A 24 4.24 1.10 -14.02
N LEU A 25 5.45 0.86 -14.52
CA LEU A 25 6.09 1.72 -15.53
C LEU A 25 5.92 1.19 -16.95
N HIS A 26 5.34 -0.01 -17.13
CA HIS A 26 5.24 -0.69 -18.43
C HIS A 26 6.61 -0.89 -19.12
N GLN A 27 7.67 -1.06 -18.33
CA GLN A 27 9.05 -1.23 -18.82
C GLN A 27 9.63 -2.59 -18.44
N ARG A 28 10.26 -3.27 -19.40
CA ARG A 28 11.02 -4.51 -19.15
C ARG A 28 12.47 -4.14 -18.81
N ILE A 29 12.90 -4.50 -17.60
CA ILE A 29 14.28 -4.25 -17.13
C ILE A 29 15.01 -5.58 -17.00
N PRO A 30 16.23 -5.72 -17.55
CA PRO A 30 17.01 -6.94 -17.42
C PRO A 30 17.48 -7.15 -15.97
N LEU A 31 17.33 -8.39 -15.49
CA LEU A 31 17.91 -8.86 -14.23
C LEU A 31 19.20 -9.63 -14.53
N PHE A 32 20.31 -9.20 -13.94
CA PHE A 32 21.58 -9.90 -13.99
C PHE A 32 21.87 -10.58 -12.66
N SER A 33 22.49 -11.76 -12.69
CA SER A 33 22.94 -12.42 -11.47
C SER A 33 24.07 -11.63 -10.80
N PHE A 34 24.20 -11.72 -9.47
CA PHE A 34 25.29 -11.09 -8.75
C PHE A 34 26.68 -11.54 -9.27
N ARG A 35 26.81 -12.80 -9.66
CA ARG A 35 28.04 -13.33 -10.26
C ARG A 35 28.40 -12.60 -11.55
N THR A 36 27.43 -12.35 -12.42
CA THR A 36 27.62 -11.60 -13.67
C THR A 36 28.10 -10.17 -13.39
N LEU A 37 27.45 -9.48 -12.46
CA LEU A 37 27.81 -8.12 -12.07
C LEU A 37 29.23 -8.05 -11.48
N THR A 38 29.61 -9.01 -10.62
CA THR A 38 30.96 -9.11 -10.08
C THR A 38 31.99 -9.35 -11.18
N ASN A 39 31.70 -10.26 -12.12
CA ASN A 39 32.61 -10.55 -13.24
C ASN A 39 32.88 -9.32 -14.11
N TRP A 40 31.85 -8.52 -14.42
CA TRP A 40 32.02 -7.26 -15.17
C TRP A 40 32.85 -6.24 -14.40
N TRP A 41 32.67 -6.16 -13.08
CA TRP A 41 33.40 -5.22 -12.23
C TRP A 41 34.89 -5.55 -12.11
N THR A 42 35.22 -6.83 -11.94
CA THR A 42 36.59 -7.33 -11.72
C THR A 42 37.34 -7.65 -13.01
N HIS A 43 36.69 -7.52 -14.17
CA HIS A 43 37.32 -7.80 -15.45
C HIS A 43 38.61 -6.97 -15.65
N ARG A 44 39.68 -7.64 -16.10
CA ARG A 44 41.04 -7.07 -16.19
C ARG A 44 41.11 -5.77 -17.00
N THR A 45 40.38 -5.69 -18.11
CA THR A 45 40.37 -4.52 -19.00
C THR A 45 39.57 -3.34 -18.46
N LYS A 46 38.79 -3.50 -17.38
CA LYS A 46 37.88 -2.50 -16.78
C LYS A 46 36.78 -1.96 -17.71
N MET A 47 36.75 -2.38 -18.98
CA MET A 47 35.82 -1.94 -20.03
C MET A 47 34.35 -2.22 -19.72
N TYR A 48 34.02 -3.17 -18.84
CA TYR A 48 32.62 -3.57 -18.54
C TYR A 48 32.04 -2.89 -17.29
N ARG A 49 32.80 -2.04 -16.61
CA ARG A 49 32.33 -1.40 -15.36
C ARG A 49 31.13 -0.49 -15.58
N TRP A 50 31.03 0.15 -16.74
CA TRP A 50 29.89 1.02 -17.07
C TRP A 50 28.56 0.24 -17.07
N GLN A 51 28.55 -1.04 -17.45
CA GLN A 51 27.34 -1.87 -17.43
C GLN A 51 26.84 -2.10 -16.00
N VAL A 52 27.76 -2.22 -15.03
CA VAL A 52 27.42 -2.32 -13.61
C VAL A 52 26.85 -1.00 -13.11
N PHE A 53 27.45 0.14 -13.49
CA PHE A 53 26.91 1.46 -13.16
C PHE A 53 25.51 1.66 -13.75
N GLU A 54 25.34 1.39 -15.04
CA GLU A 54 24.05 1.48 -15.72
C GLU A 54 22.99 0.61 -15.06
N HIS A 55 23.33 -0.64 -14.68
CA HIS A 55 22.41 -1.53 -13.96
C HIS A 55 21.91 -0.89 -12.65
N TYR A 56 22.80 -0.37 -11.81
CA TYR A 56 22.39 0.23 -10.53
C TYR A 56 21.69 1.58 -10.70
N ILE A 57 22.16 2.43 -11.62
CA ILE A 57 21.52 3.72 -11.93
C ILE A 57 20.08 3.48 -12.40
N THR A 58 19.88 2.54 -13.34
CA THR A 58 18.54 2.17 -13.83
C THR A 58 17.61 1.76 -12.69
N ARG A 59 18.12 1.04 -11.68
CA ARG A 59 17.33 0.65 -10.51
C ARG A 59 16.99 1.82 -9.59
N VAL A 60 17.94 2.71 -9.33
CA VAL A 60 17.73 3.90 -8.49
C VAL A 60 16.73 4.84 -9.16
N GLU A 61 16.95 5.18 -10.43
CA GLU A 61 16.05 6.02 -11.20
C GLU A 61 14.68 5.38 -11.37
N GLY A 62 14.62 4.06 -11.64
CA GLY A 62 13.37 3.33 -11.71
C GLY A 62 12.59 3.36 -10.40
N THR A 63 13.28 3.27 -9.25
CA THR A 63 12.66 3.38 -7.93
C THR A 63 12.02 4.75 -7.72
N VAL A 64 12.72 5.83 -8.11
CA VAL A 64 12.20 7.19 -8.05
C VAL A 64 10.99 7.37 -8.98
N ARG A 65 11.09 6.88 -10.22
CA ARG A 65 9.98 6.92 -11.19
C ARG A 65 8.76 6.16 -10.71
N ILE A 66 8.93 4.99 -10.08
CA ILE A 66 7.82 4.25 -9.46
C ILE A 66 7.14 5.09 -8.38
N MET A 67 7.92 5.74 -7.51
CA MET A 67 7.36 6.60 -6.45
C MET A 67 6.59 7.80 -7.01
N GLN A 68 7.07 8.39 -8.11
CA GLN A 68 6.42 9.50 -8.81
C GLN A 68 5.15 9.04 -9.52
N GLN A 69 5.18 7.91 -10.23
CA GLN A 69 4.03 7.36 -10.95
C GLN A 69 2.86 7.03 -10.01
N LEU A 70 3.15 6.61 -8.78
CA LEU A 70 2.15 6.33 -7.76
C LEU A 70 1.76 7.54 -6.90
N ASP A 71 2.33 8.72 -7.19
CA ASP A 71 2.24 9.93 -6.37
C ASP A 71 2.36 9.65 -4.86
N LEU A 72 3.36 8.84 -4.49
CA LEU A 72 3.45 8.32 -3.11
C LEU A 72 3.61 9.47 -2.11
N VAL A 73 4.41 10.48 -2.44
CA VAL A 73 4.68 11.61 -1.56
C VAL A 73 3.49 12.56 -1.50
N GLY A 74 2.90 12.92 -2.65
CA GLY A 74 1.76 13.84 -2.72
C GLY A 74 0.56 13.29 -1.96
N ARG A 75 0.15 12.07 -2.29
CA ARG A 75 -0.95 11.38 -1.61
C ARG A 75 -0.71 11.19 -0.10
N THR A 76 0.50 10.82 0.31
CA THR A 76 0.82 10.68 1.75
C THR A 76 0.75 12.03 2.47
N SER A 77 1.18 13.12 1.81
CA SER A 77 1.09 14.48 2.35
C SER A 77 -0.36 14.94 2.49
N GLU A 78 -1.22 14.65 1.50
CA GLU A 78 -2.65 14.93 1.58
C GLU A 78 -3.30 14.14 2.73
N PHE A 79 -2.99 12.85 2.86
CA PHE A 79 -3.49 12.05 3.99
C PHE A 79 -3.00 12.56 5.34
N ALA A 80 -1.75 13.02 5.44
CA ALA A 80 -1.23 13.60 6.68
C ALA A 80 -2.04 14.84 7.09
N ARG A 81 -2.35 15.73 6.13
CA ARG A 81 -3.19 16.92 6.36
C ARG A 81 -4.63 16.55 6.70
N LEU A 82 -5.22 15.61 5.97
CA LEU A 82 -6.61 15.17 6.18
C LEU A 82 -6.79 14.51 7.56
N PHE A 83 -5.94 13.54 7.89
CA PHE A 83 -6.01 12.84 9.16
C PHE A 83 -5.45 13.66 10.33
N GLY A 84 -4.67 14.72 10.03
CA GLY A 84 -3.96 15.60 10.95
C GLY A 84 -2.85 14.90 11.76
N ILE A 85 -2.17 13.93 11.14
CA ILE A 85 -1.07 13.15 11.74
C ILE A 85 0.23 13.43 11.01
N GLN A 86 1.35 12.97 11.56
CA GLN A 86 2.65 13.19 10.91
C GLN A 86 2.77 12.36 9.63
N PHE A 87 3.51 12.87 8.64
CA PHE A 87 3.71 12.20 7.35
C PHE A 87 4.15 10.74 7.50
N TYR A 88 5.13 10.47 8.36
CA TYR A 88 5.62 9.12 8.60
C TYR A 88 4.58 8.21 9.28
N GLU A 89 3.68 8.76 10.09
CA GLU A 89 2.62 8.01 10.77
C GLU A 89 1.55 7.53 9.80
N VAL A 90 1.31 8.26 8.70
CA VAL A 90 0.44 7.79 7.61
C VAL A 90 0.95 6.45 7.07
N LEU A 91 2.27 6.31 6.92
CA LEU A 91 2.92 5.14 6.33
C LEU A 91 3.11 3.98 7.32
N SER A 92 3.29 4.29 8.60
CA SER A 92 3.71 3.32 9.62
C SER A 92 2.59 2.87 10.57
N ARG A 93 1.55 3.69 10.76
CA ARG A 93 0.46 3.42 11.71
C ARG A 93 -0.78 2.88 11.01
N GLY A 94 -1.54 2.07 11.74
CA GLY A 94 -2.78 1.46 11.24
C GLY A 94 -3.97 2.42 11.15
N SER A 95 -5.09 1.92 10.63
CA SER A 95 -6.34 2.67 10.44
C SER A 95 -6.91 3.24 11.74
N GLN A 96 -6.85 2.49 12.85
CA GLN A 96 -7.35 2.93 14.16
C GLN A 96 -6.73 4.27 14.58
N PHE A 97 -5.40 4.43 14.42
CA PHE A 97 -4.71 5.66 14.77
C PHE A 97 -5.24 6.86 13.98
N ARG A 98 -5.57 6.66 12.69
CA ARG A 98 -6.12 7.70 11.82
C ARG A 98 -7.51 8.12 12.28
N VAL A 99 -8.37 7.15 12.59
CA VAL A 99 -9.76 7.39 13.08
C VAL A 99 -9.74 8.09 14.42
N GLU A 100 -8.95 7.61 15.39
CA GLU A 100 -8.83 8.23 16.71
C GLU A 100 -8.33 9.68 16.61
N SER A 101 -7.35 9.92 15.73
CA SER A 101 -6.80 11.26 15.51
C SER A 101 -7.85 12.25 15.01
N MET A 102 -8.66 11.84 14.04
CA MET A 102 -9.80 12.64 13.55
C MET A 102 -10.86 12.84 14.63
N LEU A 103 -11.28 11.76 15.29
CA LEU A 103 -12.32 11.79 16.32
C LEU A 103 -11.94 12.73 17.47
N LEU A 104 -10.73 12.61 18.00
CA LEU A 104 -10.26 13.44 19.11
C LEU A 104 -10.27 14.93 18.76
N ARG A 105 -9.94 15.31 17.52
CA ARG A 105 -10.04 16.71 17.09
C ARG A 105 -11.47 17.21 16.97
N LEU A 106 -12.39 16.35 16.52
CA LEU A 106 -13.81 16.69 16.41
C LEU A 106 -14.47 16.87 17.78
N VAL A 107 -14.15 16.01 18.74
CA VAL A 107 -14.84 16.00 20.04
C VAL A 107 -14.22 16.94 21.08
N LYS A 108 -12.93 17.30 20.93
CA LYS A 108 -12.24 18.25 21.82
C LYS A 108 -12.92 19.63 21.95
N PRO A 109 -13.32 20.33 20.87
CA PRO A 109 -14.02 21.62 20.99
C PRO A 109 -15.42 21.50 21.62
N LEU A 110 -15.97 20.28 21.65
CA LEU A 110 -17.26 19.97 22.28
C LEU A 110 -17.09 19.54 23.77
N ASN A 111 -15.88 19.66 24.33
CA ASN A 111 -15.56 19.30 25.72
C ASN A 111 -15.83 17.83 26.10
N TYR A 112 -15.78 16.90 25.15
CA TYR A 112 -15.82 15.47 25.46
C TYR A 112 -14.48 14.95 25.98
N VAL A 113 -14.54 13.89 26.78
CA VAL A 113 -13.38 13.13 27.24
C VAL A 113 -13.45 11.73 26.63
N ALA A 114 -12.41 11.33 25.91
CA ALA A 114 -12.33 10.01 25.31
C ALA A 114 -12.05 8.94 26.37
N VAL A 115 -12.71 7.79 26.23
CA VAL A 115 -12.49 6.62 27.10
C VAL A 115 -11.29 5.82 26.59
N SER A 116 -10.34 5.53 27.47
CA SER A 116 -9.17 4.69 27.18
C SER A 116 -9.30 3.35 27.92
N PRO A 117 -9.94 2.34 27.32
CA PRO A 117 -10.21 1.08 28.00
C PRO A 117 -8.92 0.29 28.25
N SER A 118 -8.83 -0.34 29.42
CA SER A 118 -7.71 -1.22 29.76
C SER A 118 -7.75 -2.53 28.95
N ILE A 119 -6.63 -3.26 28.95
CA ILE A 119 -6.56 -4.59 28.31
C ILE A 119 -7.59 -5.54 28.94
N GLN A 120 -7.76 -5.49 30.27
CA GLN A 120 -8.73 -6.33 31.00
C GLN A 120 -10.17 -5.96 30.66
N GLN A 121 -10.46 -4.67 30.44
CA GLN A 121 -11.79 -4.22 30.01
C GLN A 121 -12.11 -4.69 28.60
N ARG A 122 -11.17 -4.53 27.64
CA ARG A 122 -11.33 -5.04 26.27
C ARG A 122 -11.56 -6.54 26.21
N ALA A 123 -10.82 -7.31 27.02
CA ALA A 123 -10.98 -8.77 27.08
C ALA A 123 -12.36 -9.21 27.62
N LYS A 124 -13.04 -8.36 28.39
CA LYS A 124 -14.39 -8.61 28.93
C LYS A 124 -15.51 -8.04 28.05
N MET A 125 -15.19 -7.41 26.91
CA MET A 125 -16.20 -6.90 26.00
C MET A 125 -17.01 -8.06 25.40
N ARG A 126 -18.32 -7.85 25.23
CA ARG A 126 -19.19 -8.81 24.55
C ARG A 126 -18.73 -8.99 23.10
N ALA A 127 -18.80 -10.22 22.61
CA ALA A 127 -18.52 -10.51 21.21
C ALA A 127 -19.59 -9.85 20.32
N PRO A 128 -19.26 -9.44 19.08
CA PRO A 128 -20.24 -8.98 18.12
C PRO A 128 -21.29 -10.07 17.83
N GLU A 129 -22.57 -9.73 17.96
CA GLU A 129 -23.70 -10.66 17.77
C GLU A 129 -24.33 -10.55 16.37
N SER A 130 -24.07 -9.46 15.65
CA SER A 130 -24.65 -9.20 14.33
C SER A 130 -23.74 -9.70 13.20
N LEU A 131 -24.34 -10.38 12.22
CA LEU A 131 -23.66 -10.89 11.03
C LEU A 131 -24.19 -10.20 9.77
N PRO A 132 -23.35 -9.98 8.74
CA PRO A 132 -23.82 -9.47 7.47
C PRO A 132 -24.71 -10.51 6.76
N LEU A 133 -25.72 -10.03 6.02
CA LEU A 133 -26.53 -10.89 5.16
C LEU A 133 -25.78 -11.19 3.87
N ILE A 134 -25.42 -12.46 3.64
CA ILE A 134 -24.88 -12.95 2.38
C ILE A 134 -25.90 -13.94 1.83
N MET A 135 -26.58 -13.56 0.73
CA MET A 135 -27.56 -14.44 0.08
C MET A 135 -26.85 -15.62 -0.59
N GLU A 136 -27.46 -16.80 -0.52
CA GLU A 136 -26.94 -17.98 -1.22
C GLU A 136 -27.08 -17.79 -2.74
N PRO A 137 -25.98 -17.85 -3.50
CA PRO A 137 -26.04 -17.64 -4.94
C PRO A 137 -26.62 -18.86 -5.65
N GLN A 138 -27.52 -18.63 -6.60
CA GLN A 138 -27.96 -19.68 -7.52
C GLN A 138 -26.87 -19.98 -8.55
N SER A 139 -26.19 -21.11 -8.38
CA SER A 139 -25.08 -21.54 -9.24
C SER A 139 -25.61 -22.11 -10.56
N ARG A 140 -25.68 -21.27 -11.59
CA ARG A 140 -26.08 -21.65 -12.95
C ARG A 140 -25.46 -20.72 -13.98
N PHE A 141 -25.53 -21.12 -15.24
CA PHE A 141 -25.29 -20.22 -16.37
C PHE A 141 -26.54 -19.35 -16.61
N TYR A 142 -26.32 -18.04 -16.77
CA TYR A 142 -27.38 -17.06 -17.06
C TYR A 142 -27.23 -16.58 -18.50
N THR A 143 -28.25 -16.82 -19.33
CA THR A 143 -28.33 -16.34 -20.72
C THR A 143 -28.92 -14.94 -20.81
N ASP A 144 -29.78 -14.58 -19.85
CA ASP A 144 -30.44 -13.30 -19.78
C ASP A 144 -29.58 -12.27 -19.02
N PRO A 145 -29.75 -10.96 -19.25
CA PRO A 145 -29.00 -9.92 -18.54
C PRO A 145 -29.20 -9.98 -17.02
N VAL A 146 -28.10 -9.86 -16.26
CA VAL A 146 -28.11 -9.79 -14.79
C VAL A 146 -27.74 -8.37 -14.36
N ILE A 147 -28.70 -7.67 -13.74
CA ILE A 147 -28.47 -6.32 -13.20
C ILE A 147 -27.77 -6.44 -11.85
N VAL A 148 -26.67 -5.69 -11.69
CA VAL A 148 -25.91 -5.61 -10.43
C VAL A 148 -26.19 -4.25 -9.79
N LEU A 149 -26.77 -4.29 -8.58
CA LEU A 149 -27.04 -3.10 -7.77
C LEU A 149 -26.12 -3.11 -6.56
N ASP A 150 -25.64 -1.93 -6.17
CA ASP A 150 -24.81 -1.75 -4.99
C ASP A 150 -25.16 -0.43 -4.29
N PHE A 151 -24.99 -0.39 -2.98
CA PHE A 151 -25.16 0.82 -2.18
C PHE A 151 -23.84 1.59 -2.14
N GLN A 152 -23.89 2.89 -2.43
CA GLN A 152 -22.71 3.75 -2.30
C GLN A 152 -22.45 4.04 -0.82
N SER A 153 -21.36 3.50 -0.27
CA SER A 153 -20.95 3.71 1.13
C SER A 153 -22.01 3.25 2.16
N LEU A 154 -22.43 1.97 2.08
CA LEU A 154 -23.51 1.40 2.90
C LEU A 154 -23.42 1.66 4.42
N TYR A 155 -22.23 1.61 5.03
CA TYR A 155 -22.09 1.83 6.48
C TYR A 155 -21.96 3.31 6.87
N PRO A 156 -21.26 4.16 6.11
CA PRO A 156 -21.23 5.60 6.39
C PRO A 156 -22.52 6.37 6.08
N SER A 157 -23.34 5.92 5.12
CA SER A 157 -24.59 6.57 4.70
C SER A 157 -25.70 6.43 5.73
#